data_AF-A0A838ZNC8-F1
#
_entry.id   AF-A0A838ZNC8-F1
#
_cell.length_a   1.000
_cell.length_b   1.000
_cell.length_c   1.000
_cell.angle_alpha   90.00
_cell.angle_beta   90.00
_cell.angle_gamma   90.00
#
_symmetry.space_group_name_H-M   'P 1'
#
loop_
_entity.id
_entity.type
_entity.pdbx_description
1 polymer ?
#
loop_
_entity_poly.entity_id
_entity_poly.type
_entity_poly.pdbx_seq_one_letter_code
_entity_poly.pdbx_strand_id
1 'polypeptide(L)'
;MHRVVVLMIFSFFMVSFVKNPELEVKYELSLVAKGCHFQVMVNEKMVMDGKSYQMVTRNLNINKELIDSGDQKIDVKMIRISREMPLKSTQAYVNLKLEKISGDSTELIKEVKLPTFPYDDDEVQPHSIGGSIEFQKE
;
A
#
# COMPACT_ATOMS: atom_id res chain seq x y z
N MET A 1 56.32 -9.30 -53.44
CA MET A 1 56.49 -9.59 -52.00
C MET A 1 56.84 -8.26 -51.34
N HIS A 2 56.18 -7.66 -50.34
CA HIS A 2 55.12 -8.04 -49.43
C HIS A 2 54.35 -6.76 -49.00
N ARG A 3 53.02 -6.80 -49.16
CA ARG A 3 51.97 -6.44 -48.18
C ARG A 3 52.10 -5.13 -47.38
N VAL A 4 51.38 -4.13 -47.88
CA VAL A 4 50.75 -3.04 -47.12
C VAL A 4 49.67 -3.64 -46.21
N VAL A 5 49.75 -3.40 -44.90
CA VAL A 5 48.67 -3.72 -43.95
C VAL A 5 48.13 -2.39 -43.42
N VAL A 6 47.05 -1.92 -44.05
CA VAL A 6 46.22 -0.82 -43.52
C VAL A 6 45.28 -1.45 -42.49
N LEU A 7 45.52 -1.17 -41.21
CA LEU A 7 44.65 -1.54 -40.11
C LEU A 7 43.45 -0.59 -40.11
N MET A 8 42.35 -1.06 -40.69
CA MET A 8 41.06 -0.37 -40.72
C MET A 8 40.38 -0.54 -39.35
N ILE A 9 40.48 0.46 -38.49
CA ILE A 9 39.78 0.52 -37.20
C ILE A 9 38.30 0.76 -37.51
N PHE A 10 37.52 -0.31 -37.58
CA PHE A 10 36.06 -0.23 -37.57
C PHE A 10 35.60 0.11 -36.14
N SER A 11 35.47 1.41 -35.89
CA SER A 11 34.74 1.95 -34.74
C SER A 11 33.26 1.63 -34.88
N PHE A 12 32.87 0.45 -34.40
CA PHE A 12 31.48 0.11 -34.12
C PHE A 12 31.00 0.99 -32.97
N PHE A 13 30.45 2.16 -33.31
CA PHE A 13 29.58 2.91 -32.41
C PHE A 13 28.28 2.10 -32.22
N MET A 14 28.30 1.18 -31.25
CA MET A 14 27.09 0.63 -30.66
C MET A 14 26.39 1.79 -29.95
N VAL A 15 25.48 2.46 -30.66
CA VAL A 15 24.52 3.38 -30.07
C VAL A 15 23.57 2.53 -29.25
N SER A 16 23.97 2.24 -28.01
CA SER A 16 23.09 1.60 -27.04
C SER A 16 21.96 2.59 -26.79
N PHE A 17 20.82 2.35 -27.43
CA PHE A 17 19.56 2.89 -26.98
C PHE A 17 19.34 2.36 -25.57
N VAL A 18 19.76 3.14 -24.57
CA VAL A 18 19.27 3.00 -23.21
C VAL A 18 17.80 3.33 -23.32
N LYS A 19 16.99 2.29 -23.48
CA LYS A 19 15.54 2.36 -23.34
C LYS A 19 15.33 2.98 -21.97
N ASN A 20 14.91 4.24 -21.96
CA ASN A 20 14.57 4.94 -20.72
C ASN A 20 13.61 4.00 -19.98
N PRO A 21 13.95 3.47 -18.80
CA PRO A 21 12.99 2.66 -18.07
C PRO A 21 11.82 3.60 -17.82
N GLU A 22 10.68 3.33 -18.44
CA GLU A 22 9.42 3.93 -18.01
C GLU A 22 9.37 3.74 -16.50
N LEU A 23 9.35 4.84 -15.77
CA LEU A 23 9.33 4.80 -14.31
C LEU A 23 8.07 4.05 -13.91
N GLU A 24 8.26 2.82 -13.42
CA GLU A 24 7.17 1.92 -13.06
C GLU A 24 6.32 2.58 -11.97
N VAL A 25 5.06 2.90 -12.29
CA VAL A 25 4.11 3.46 -11.34
C VAL A 25 3.77 2.40 -10.30
N LYS A 26 4.00 2.71 -9.03
CA LYS A 26 3.71 1.82 -7.90
C LYS A 26 2.57 2.37 -7.06
N TYR A 27 1.70 1.48 -6.60
CA TYR A 27 0.66 1.78 -5.63
C TYR A 27 1.02 1.08 -4.32
N GLU A 28 1.24 1.86 -3.28
CA GLU A 28 1.64 1.38 -1.96
C GLU A 28 0.56 1.70 -0.92
N LEU A 29 0.25 0.72 -0.07
CA LEU A 29 -0.55 0.90 1.12
C LEU A 29 0.35 1.09 2.32
N SER A 30 0.14 2.18 3.05
CA SER A 30 0.82 2.47 4.32
C SER A 30 -0.21 2.41 5.45
N LEU A 31 -0.11 1.40 6.32
CA LEU A 31 -1.01 1.16 7.44
C LEU A 31 -0.30 1.42 8.78
N VAL A 32 -0.96 2.20 9.65
CA VAL A 32 -0.57 2.35 11.06
C VAL A 32 -1.73 1.90 11.93
N ALA A 33 -1.50 0.95 12.82
CA ALA A 33 -2.54 0.42 13.70
C ALA A 33 -2.05 0.27 15.14
N LYS A 34 -2.95 0.41 16.11
CA LYS A 34 -2.68 0.18 17.54
C LYS A 34 -3.90 -0.44 18.19
N GLY A 35 -3.70 -1.34 19.15
CA GLY A 35 -4.75 -1.82 20.04
C GLY A 35 -5.92 -2.55 19.37
N CYS A 36 -5.73 -3.06 18.16
CA CYS A 36 -6.80 -3.66 17.35
C CYS A 36 -6.30 -4.80 16.46
N HIS A 37 -7.24 -5.61 16.01
CA HIS A 37 -7.05 -6.51 14.88
C HIS A 37 -7.49 -5.75 13.63
N PHE A 38 -6.64 -5.69 12.62
CA PHE A 38 -6.93 -5.02 11.36
C PHE A 38 -6.95 -6.02 10.20
N GLN A 39 -7.80 -5.73 9.22
CA GLN A 39 -7.90 -6.46 7.95
C GLN A 39 -7.95 -5.46 6.81
N VAL A 40 -7.18 -5.70 5.76
CA VAL A 40 -7.19 -4.91 4.52
C VAL A 40 -7.42 -5.83 3.34
N MET A 41 -8.38 -5.47 2.49
CA MET A 41 -8.73 -6.20 1.27
C MET A 41 -8.60 -5.26 0.08
N VAL A 42 -8.11 -5.77 -1.04
CA VAL A 42 -8.06 -5.09 -2.34
C VAL A 42 -8.86 -5.92 -3.31
N ASN A 43 -9.91 -5.35 -3.91
CA ASN A 43 -10.81 -6.05 -4.83
C ASN A 43 -11.28 -7.40 -4.25
N GLU A 44 -11.80 -7.36 -3.01
CA GLU A 44 -12.29 -8.53 -2.26
C GLU A 44 -11.23 -9.55 -1.83
N LYS A 45 -9.96 -9.38 -2.23
CA LYS A 45 -8.84 -10.24 -1.81
C LYS A 45 -8.13 -9.66 -0.59
N MET A 46 -7.97 -10.47 0.45
CA MET A 46 -7.21 -10.06 1.64
C MET A 46 -5.72 -9.90 1.31
N VAL A 47 -5.16 -8.73 1.65
CA VAL A 47 -3.75 -8.38 1.39
C VAL A 47 -2.95 -8.14 2.67
N MET A 48 -3.62 -7.71 3.74
CA MET A 48 -3.02 -7.57 5.08
C MET A 48 -4.00 -8.02 6.14
N ASP A 49 -3.50 -8.77 7.12
CA ASP A 49 -4.22 -9.17 8.33
C ASP A 49 -3.24 -9.16 9.50
N GLY A 50 -3.66 -8.63 10.64
CA GLY A 50 -2.77 -8.57 11.79
C GLY A 50 -3.44 -8.11 13.06
N LYS A 51 -2.94 -8.62 14.18
CA LYS A 51 -3.39 -8.28 15.53
C LYS A 51 -2.26 -7.60 16.28
N SER A 52 -2.48 -6.39 16.79
CA SER A 52 -1.48 -5.71 17.60
C SER A 52 -2.06 -4.95 18.78
N TYR A 53 -1.43 -5.10 19.94
CA TYR A 53 -1.71 -4.32 21.15
C TYR A 53 -0.93 -3.00 21.17
N GLN A 54 0.25 -2.97 20.56
CA GLN A 54 1.11 -1.78 20.43
C GLN A 54 0.96 -1.16 19.04
N MET A 55 1.54 0.03 18.85
CA MET A 55 1.58 0.66 17.54
C MET A 55 2.43 -0.17 16.57
N VAL A 56 1.89 -0.45 15.39
CA VAL A 56 2.58 -1.12 14.29
C VAL A 56 2.41 -0.32 13.01
N THR A 57 3.45 -0.34 12.17
CA THR A 57 3.43 0.22 10.82
C THR A 57 3.68 -0.88 9.81
N ARG A 58 2.90 -0.92 8.74
CA ARG A 58 3.01 -1.90 7.64
C ARG A 58 2.91 -1.17 6.31
N ASN A 59 3.83 -1.47 5.41
CA ASN A 59 3.77 -1.00 4.03
C ASN A 59 3.63 -2.20 3.11
N LEU A 60 2.82 -2.08 2.06
CA LEU A 60 2.61 -3.13 1.08
C LEU A 60 2.40 -2.55 -0.31
N ASN A 61 3.22 -2.97 -1.27
CA ASN A 61 2.94 -2.75 -2.68
C ASN A 61 1.76 -3.63 -3.12
N ILE A 62 0.74 -3.02 -3.73
CA ILE A 62 -0.49 -3.71 -4.15
C ILE A 62 -0.65 -3.83 -5.68
N ASN A 63 0.37 -3.49 -6.47
CA ASN A 63 0.27 -3.46 -7.93
C ASN A 63 -0.21 -4.79 -8.53
N LYS A 64 0.10 -5.92 -7.90
CA LYS A 64 -0.28 -7.27 -8.37
C LYS A 64 -1.74 -7.63 -8.04
N GLU A 65 -2.37 -6.88 -7.16
CA GLU A 65 -3.73 -7.06 -6.68
C GLU A 65 -4.72 -6.12 -7.38
N LEU A 66 -4.21 -5.15 -8.14
CA LEU A 66 -5.01 -4.23 -8.93
C LEU A 66 -5.40 -4.86 -10.27
N ILE A 67 -6.62 -4.58 -10.71
CA ILE A 67 -7.05 -4.88 -12.08
C ILE A 67 -6.53 -3.79 -13.03
N ASP A 68 -6.27 -4.14 -14.29
CA ASP A 68 -5.66 -3.21 -15.25
C ASP A 68 -6.59 -2.06 -15.67
N SER A 69 -7.91 -2.28 -15.62
CA SER A 69 -8.92 -1.29 -15.99
C SER A 69 -10.11 -1.36 -15.05
N GLY A 70 -10.68 -0.20 -14.74
CA GLY A 70 -11.88 -0.07 -13.92
C GLY A 70 -11.61 0.39 -12.49
N ASP A 71 -12.70 0.50 -11.74
CA ASP A 71 -12.68 0.94 -10.34
C ASP A 71 -12.03 -0.12 -9.47
N GLN A 72 -11.07 0.32 -8.66
CA GLN A 72 -10.43 -0.47 -7.62
C GLN A 72 -11.10 -0.13 -6.30
N LYS A 73 -11.25 -1.13 -5.44
CA LYS A 73 -11.77 -0.95 -4.09
C LYS A 73 -10.83 -1.53 -3.06
N ILE A 74 -10.45 -0.71 -2.08
CA ILE A 74 -9.67 -1.13 -0.92
C ILE A 74 -10.55 -1.00 0.30
N ASP A 75 -10.84 -2.10 0.97
CA ASP A 75 -11.60 -2.12 2.22
C ASP A 75 -10.65 -2.31 3.40
N VAL A 76 -10.83 -1.54 4.45
CA VAL A 76 -10.12 -1.69 5.73
C VAL A 76 -11.12 -1.90 6.85
N LYS A 77 -10.84 -2.86 7.73
CA LYS A 77 -11.62 -3.15 8.93
C LYS A 77 -10.73 -3.09 10.16
N MET A 78 -11.24 -2.47 11.21
CA MET A 78 -10.70 -2.52 12.57
C MET A 78 -11.65 -3.35 13.42
N ILE A 79 -11.11 -4.35 14.11
CA ILE A 79 -11.80 -5.35 14.91
C ILE A 79 -11.25 -5.29 16.33
N ARG A 80 -12.15 -5.40 17.32
CA ARG A 80 -11.78 -5.39 18.74
C ARG A 80 -11.01 -6.68 19.13
N ILE A 81 -9.92 -6.53 19.87
CA ILE A 81 -9.02 -7.63 20.26
C ILE A 81 -9.51 -8.48 21.45
N SER A 82 -10.24 -7.89 22.40
CA SER A 82 -10.83 -8.58 23.56
C SER A 82 -11.81 -7.64 24.28
N ARG A 83 -12.79 -8.20 25.01
CA ARG A 83 -13.61 -7.46 25.98
C ARG A 83 -12.85 -7.14 27.28
N GLU A 84 -11.67 -7.73 27.49
CA GLU A 84 -10.90 -7.64 28.74
C GLU A 84 -10.03 -6.38 28.85
N MET A 85 -9.81 -5.67 27.74
CA MET A 85 -9.10 -4.37 27.75
C MET A 85 -10.12 -3.23 27.64
N PRO A 86 -10.14 -2.28 28.60
CA PRO A 86 -11.01 -1.11 28.51
C PRO A 86 -10.68 -0.30 27.25
N LEU A 87 -11.67 -0.03 26.40
CA LEU A 87 -11.45 0.67 25.14
C LEU A 87 -10.96 2.11 25.33
N LYS A 88 -11.46 2.80 26.38
CA LYS A 88 -11.00 4.14 26.78
C LYS A 88 -9.49 4.21 27.00
N SER A 89 -8.87 3.17 27.56
CA SER A 89 -7.43 3.16 27.83
C SER A 89 -6.60 2.64 26.66
N THR A 90 -7.19 1.83 25.78
CA THR A 90 -6.47 1.14 24.70
C THR A 90 -6.11 2.08 23.55
N GLN A 91 -6.91 3.14 23.31
CA GLN A 91 -6.72 4.10 22.21
C GLN A 91 -6.49 3.37 20.87
N ALA A 92 -7.37 2.41 20.55
CA ALA A 92 -7.27 1.60 19.36
C ALA A 92 -7.52 2.42 18.09
N TYR A 93 -6.71 2.25 17.05
CA TYR A 93 -6.96 2.93 15.78
C TYR A 93 -6.36 2.16 14.62
N VAL A 94 -6.88 2.45 13.42
CA VAL A 94 -6.28 2.08 12.14
C VAL A 94 -6.25 3.31 11.24
N ASN A 95 -5.09 3.62 10.69
CA ASN A 95 -4.93 4.59 9.62
C ASN A 95 -4.37 3.89 8.39
N LEU A 96 -5.08 3.95 7.28
CA LEU A 96 -4.65 3.40 6.00
C LEU A 96 -4.49 4.52 4.98
N LYS A 97 -3.32 4.61 4.37
CA LYS A 97 -3.02 5.51 3.25
C LYS A 97 -2.79 4.71 1.99
N LEU A 98 -3.26 5.25 0.87
CA LEU A 98 -2.91 4.80 -0.47
C LEU A 98 -2.05 5.85 -1.13
N GLU A 99 -0.87 5.45 -1.57
CA GLU A 99 0.15 6.32 -2.16
C GLU A 99 0.49 5.83 -3.58
N LYS A 100 0.57 6.77 -4.53
CA LYS A 100 1.10 6.56 -5.89
C LYS A 100 2.55 7.00 -5.93
N ILE A 101 3.44 6.13 -6.34
CA ILE A 101 4.87 6.41 -6.45
C ILE A 101 5.23 6.36 -7.94
N SER A 102 5.68 7.49 -8.48
CA SER A 102 6.12 7.64 -9.87
C SER A 102 7.52 8.22 -9.91
N GLY A 103 8.53 7.35 -10.04
CA GLY A 103 9.94 7.73 -9.89
C GLY A 103 10.24 8.27 -8.49
N ASP A 104 10.70 9.52 -8.42
CA ASP A 104 11.03 10.20 -7.16
C ASP A 104 9.84 10.93 -6.52
N SER A 105 8.65 10.84 -7.13
CA SER A 105 7.43 11.47 -6.61
C SER A 105 6.55 10.47 -5.87
N THR A 106 6.04 10.87 -4.70
CA THR A 106 5.01 10.16 -3.95
C THR A 106 3.80 11.07 -3.78
N GLU A 107 2.65 10.60 -4.25
CA GLU A 107 1.37 11.30 -4.15
C GLU A 107 0.41 10.52 -3.25
N LEU A 108 -0.17 11.18 -2.26
CA LEU A 108 -1.23 10.60 -1.44
C LEU A 108 -2.55 10.64 -2.21
N ILE A 109 -3.05 9.49 -2.64
CA ILE A 109 -4.36 9.38 -3.31
C ILE A 109 -5.48 9.57 -2.28
N LYS A 110 -5.41 8.80 -1.18
CA LYS A 110 -6.46 8.81 -0.16
C LYS A 110 -5.95 8.29 1.18
N GLU A 111 -6.62 8.74 2.24
CA GLU A 111 -6.38 8.30 3.61
C GLU A 111 -7.71 7.95 4.29
N VAL A 112 -7.75 6.83 5.02
CA VAL A 112 -8.87 6.39 5.85
C VAL A 112 -8.41 6.28 7.29
N LYS A 113 -9.06 7.01 8.18
CA LYS A 113 -8.80 7.01 9.63
C LYS A 113 -9.98 6.38 10.35
N LEU A 114 -9.73 5.23 10.97
CA LEU A 114 -10.67 4.53 11.84
C LEU A 114 -10.21 4.74 13.29
N PRO A 115 -10.79 5.71 14.03
CA PRO A 115 -10.45 5.94 15.42
C PRO A 115 -11.10 4.89 16.33
N THR A 116 -10.71 4.87 17.62
CA THR A 116 -11.44 4.10 18.62
C THR A 116 -12.89 4.55 18.62
N PHE A 117 -13.80 3.59 18.74
CA PHE A 117 -15.21 3.83 18.95
C PHE A 117 -15.45 4.94 19.98
N PRO A 118 -16.30 5.95 19.69
CA PRO A 118 -16.60 7.03 20.63
C PRO A 118 -17.55 6.61 21.76
N TYR A 119 -17.81 5.31 21.91
CA TYR A 119 -18.82 4.80 22.83
C TYR A 119 -18.19 4.49 24.19
N ASP A 120 -18.83 4.99 25.24
CA ASP A 120 -18.40 4.83 26.63
C ASP A 120 -18.81 3.47 27.24
N ASP A 121 -19.74 2.76 26.60
CA ASP A 121 -20.30 1.50 27.04
C ASP A 121 -19.80 0.37 26.13
N ASP A 122 -19.22 -0.68 26.73
CA ASP A 122 -18.68 -1.85 26.05
C ASP A 122 -19.76 -2.79 25.48
N GLU A 123 -21.00 -2.73 25.99
CA GLU A 123 -22.10 -3.64 25.58
C GLU A 123 -22.80 -3.18 24.30
N VAL A 124 -22.72 -1.89 23.96
CA VAL A 124 -23.45 -1.27 22.84
C VAL A 124 -22.61 -1.20 21.56
N GLN A 125 -21.34 -1.59 21.61
CA GLN A 125 -20.40 -1.34 20.51
C GLN A 125 -20.46 -2.42 19.42
N PRO A 126 -20.38 -2.05 18.14
CA PRO A 126 -20.24 -3.02 17.06
C PRO A 126 -18.87 -3.70 17.15
N HIS A 127 -18.82 -4.97 16.73
CA HIS A 127 -17.62 -5.79 16.80
C HIS A 127 -16.46 -5.26 15.92
N SER A 128 -16.80 -4.49 14.88
CA SER A 128 -15.84 -3.89 13.95
C SER A 128 -16.35 -2.58 13.36
N ILE A 129 -15.42 -1.74 12.92
CA ILE A 129 -15.67 -0.60 12.01
C ILE A 129 -14.88 -0.80 10.74
N GLY A 130 -15.43 -0.30 9.64
CA GLY A 130 -14.78 -0.34 8.34
C GLY A 130 -14.77 1.01 7.65
N GLY A 131 -13.88 1.13 6.69
CA GLY A 131 -13.85 2.21 5.71
C GLY A 131 -13.32 1.67 4.39
N SER A 132 -13.49 2.47 3.32
CA SER A 132 -13.06 2.08 1.98
C SER A 132 -12.37 3.23 1.25
N ILE A 133 -11.49 2.86 0.33
CA ILE A 133 -10.90 3.74 -0.68
C ILE A 133 -11.33 3.20 -2.03
N GLU A 134 -11.95 4.05 -2.85
CA GLU A 134 -12.27 3.76 -4.24
C GLU A 134 -11.41 4.68 -5.12
N PHE A 135 -10.76 4.09 -6.13
CA PHE A 135 -9.90 4.84 -7.05
C PHE A 135 -9.81 4.13 -8.41
N GLN A 136 -9.41 4.87 -9.44
CA GLN A 136 -9.06 4.31 -10.74
C GLN A 136 -7.55 4.32 -10.93
N LYS A 137 -7.03 3.26 -11.55
CA LYS A 137 -5.63 3.18 -11.92
C LYS A 137 -5.38 4.18 -13.05
N GLU A 138 -4.50 5.15 -12.77
CA GLU A 138 -3.96 6.08 -13.78
C GLU A 138 -2.76 5.49 -14.50
#